data_AF-A0A4W2CCY5-F1
#
_entry.id   AF-A0A4W2CCY5-F1
#
_cell.length_a   1.000
_cell.length_b   1.000
_cell.length_c   1.000
_cell.angle_alpha   90.00
_cell.angle_beta   90.00
_cell.angle_gamma   90.00
#
_symmetry.space_group_name_H-M   'P 1'
#
loop_
_entity.id
_entity.type
_entity.pdbx_description
1 polymer ?
#
loop_
_entity_poly.entity_id
_entity_poly.type
_entity_poly.pdbx_seq_one_letter_code
_entity_poly.pdbx_strand_id
1 'polypeptide(L)'
;MALRGITVVELAGLAPVPFCGMVLADFGAQVVRVDRPAARSGPSRLARGKRSLVVDLKQPRGAAVLRRLCARADVMLEPFRPGVMEKLQLGPEILQKENPRLIYARLSGFGQSGRFSKMAGHDINYLALSGVLSRIGRSGENPYAPLNLLADFGGGGLMCAMGIIMALFERTRSGKGQVIDASMPVVGSASDHCRARWGRRRPYILTLGLMMLLGMAMYLNGDAIISALIADPRRKPIWAISITMIGVVLFDFAADFIDGPIKAYLFDVCTHRDKERGLHFHALFTGLGGALGYLLGAIDWAHLELGRLLGTEFQVMFFFSSLVLTLCFIIHLCSIPEAPLRDVAKDIPPQQAPQDLALSSDKMYEYGSIEKVKNGYVNQELVLQGGKTKNPAEQTQRTMTLRSLLRALRSMPPHYRCLCISHLIGWTAFLSNMLFFTDFMGQIVYHGDPYGAHNSTEFLIYQRGVEVGCWGLCINSMFSSLYSYFQKVLVPCIGLKGLYFMGYLLFGLGTGFIGLFPNVYSTLAMCTLFGVMSSTLYTVPFTLIAVYHHEEQKQRALGGGPDGSSRGQGLDCAALTSMVQLAQILVGGGLGLLVNTAGSVVVVVITASAVALIGCCFVALFVRYVD
;
A
#
# COMPACT_ATOMS: atom_id res chain seq x y z
N MET A 1 -16.08 26.61 14.70
CA MET A 1 -15.38 26.22 13.45
C MET A 1 -13.88 26.08 13.74
N ALA A 2 -13.24 25.01 13.28
CA ALA A 2 -11.90 24.58 13.72
C ALA A 2 -10.74 25.47 13.23
N LEU A 3 -10.92 26.16 12.10
CA LEU A 3 -9.91 27.07 11.51
C LEU A 3 -10.23 28.55 11.74
N ARG A 4 -11.10 28.85 12.72
CA ARG A 4 -11.44 30.23 13.05
C ARG A 4 -10.18 31.01 13.45
N GLY A 5 -9.94 32.14 12.79
CA GLY A 5 -8.78 32.99 13.01
C GLY A 5 -7.59 32.69 12.09
N ILE A 6 -7.66 31.62 11.28
CA ILE A 6 -6.67 31.35 10.24
C ILE A 6 -6.99 32.16 8.99
N THR A 7 -5.98 32.84 8.44
CA THR A 7 -6.07 33.63 7.21
C THR A 7 -5.33 32.95 6.07
N VAL A 8 -6.02 32.74 4.94
CA VAL A 8 -5.50 32.03 3.77
C VAL A 8 -5.53 32.95 2.57
N VAL A 9 -4.40 33.09 1.89
CA VAL A 9 -4.31 33.78 0.59
C VAL A 9 -4.30 32.71 -0.48
N GLU A 10 -5.30 32.74 -1.36
CA GLU A 10 -5.45 31.82 -2.48
C GLU A 10 -5.15 32.54 -3.78
N LEU A 11 -4.20 32.07 -4.58
CA LEU A 11 -4.08 32.55 -5.95
C LEU A 11 -5.07 31.82 -6.86
N ALA A 12 -5.73 32.56 -7.74
CA ALA A 12 -6.68 31.97 -8.68
C ALA A 12 -6.01 30.89 -9.54
N GLY A 13 -6.62 29.70 -9.53
CA GLY A 13 -6.15 28.51 -10.24
C GLY A 13 -7.31 27.63 -10.69
N LEU A 14 -6.97 26.50 -11.30
CA LEU A 14 -7.94 25.47 -11.69
C LEU A 14 -8.42 24.67 -10.49
N ALA A 15 -9.46 23.85 -10.69
CA ALA A 15 -10.18 22.97 -9.76
C ALA A 15 -9.53 22.66 -8.38
N PRO A 16 -8.29 22.12 -8.28
CA PRO A 16 -7.79 21.61 -7.01
C PRO A 16 -7.45 22.71 -5.97
N VAL A 17 -6.96 23.89 -6.38
CA VAL A 17 -6.64 24.98 -5.45
C VAL A 17 -7.89 25.68 -4.91
N PRO A 18 -8.86 26.10 -5.75
CA PRO A 18 -10.14 26.60 -5.28
C PRO A 18 -10.89 25.57 -4.43
N PHE A 19 -10.78 24.27 -4.70
CA PHE A 19 -11.37 23.27 -3.82
C PHE A 19 -10.68 23.24 -2.45
N CYS A 20 -9.34 23.23 -2.40
CA CYS A 20 -8.58 23.30 -1.16
C CYS A 20 -8.97 24.53 -0.31
N GLY A 21 -8.98 25.73 -0.90
CA GLY A 21 -9.39 26.93 -0.17
C GLY A 21 -10.87 26.93 0.23
N MET A 22 -11.76 26.28 -0.54
CA MET A 22 -13.16 26.14 -0.15
C MET A 22 -13.30 25.26 1.09
N VAL A 23 -12.59 24.12 1.12
CA VAL A 23 -12.56 23.24 2.30
C VAL A 23 -12.07 24.01 3.53
N LEU A 24 -10.97 24.77 3.41
CA LEU A 24 -10.46 25.57 4.52
C LEU A 24 -11.47 26.64 4.97
N ALA A 25 -12.15 27.30 4.04
CA ALA A 25 -13.20 28.29 4.33
C ALA A 25 -14.42 27.65 5.04
N ASP A 26 -14.88 26.48 4.57
CA ASP A 26 -16.00 25.74 5.14
C ASP A 26 -15.68 25.28 6.59
N PHE A 27 -14.41 25.07 6.94
CA PHE A 27 -13.95 24.81 8.32
C PHE A 27 -13.63 26.08 9.14
N GLY A 28 -13.91 27.27 8.59
CA GLY A 28 -13.88 28.57 9.28
C GLY A 28 -12.65 29.45 9.05
N ALA A 29 -11.76 29.09 8.10
CA ALA A 29 -10.67 29.96 7.73
C ALA A 29 -11.17 31.17 6.92
N GLN A 30 -10.52 32.33 7.08
CA GLN A 30 -10.78 33.50 6.24
C GLN A 30 -9.94 33.39 4.96
N VAL A 31 -10.58 33.04 3.85
CA VAL A 31 -9.89 32.85 2.57
C VAL A 31 -10.07 34.07 1.67
N VAL A 32 -8.95 34.68 1.28
CA VAL A 32 -8.88 35.78 0.32
C VAL A 32 -8.29 35.26 -0.99
N ARG A 33 -9.13 35.17 -2.02
CA ARG A 33 -8.74 34.79 -3.36
C ARG A 33 -8.23 35.99 -4.14
N VAL A 34 -7.08 35.85 -4.79
CA VAL A 34 -6.47 36.87 -5.64
C VAL A 34 -6.66 36.49 -7.10
N ASP A 35 -7.50 37.26 -7.79
CA ASP A 35 -7.85 37.08 -9.18
C ASP A 35 -7.00 37.97 -10.09
N ARG A 36 -6.80 37.52 -11.33
CA ARG A 36 -6.09 38.30 -12.36
C ARG A 36 -7.06 39.27 -13.04
N PRO A 37 -6.59 40.46 -13.49
CA PRO A 37 -7.38 41.34 -14.32
C PRO A 37 -7.87 40.59 -15.57
N ALA A 38 -9.13 40.81 -15.96
CA ALA A 38 -9.80 40.17 -17.10
C ALA A 38 -10.17 38.67 -16.97
N ALA A 39 -10.15 38.08 -15.77
CA ALA A 39 -10.76 36.77 -15.54
C ALA A 39 -12.30 36.85 -15.75
N ARG A 40 -12.78 36.41 -16.93
CA ARG A 40 -14.20 36.48 -17.36
C ARG A 40 -15.13 35.44 -16.72
N SER A 41 -14.67 34.69 -15.72
CA SER A 41 -15.45 33.62 -15.11
C SER A 41 -16.25 34.20 -13.94
N GLY A 42 -17.59 34.13 -14.01
CA GLY A 42 -18.46 34.42 -12.87
C GLY A 42 -18.09 33.59 -11.63
N PRO A 43 -18.61 33.93 -10.44
CA PRO A 43 -18.23 33.26 -9.20
C PRO A 43 -18.47 31.74 -9.31
N SER A 44 -17.37 30.99 -9.40
CA SER A 44 -17.40 29.53 -9.39
C SER A 44 -18.08 29.03 -8.13
N ARG A 45 -18.79 27.89 -8.17
CA ARG A 45 -19.35 27.25 -6.97
C ARG A 45 -18.28 27.00 -5.89
N LEU A 46 -17.01 26.86 -6.31
CA LEU A 46 -15.83 26.72 -5.43
C LEU A 46 -15.34 28.03 -4.79
N ALA A 47 -15.96 29.16 -5.10
CA ALA A 47 -15.66 30.47 -4.49
C ALA A 47 -16.54 30.78 -3.26
N ARG A 48 -17.45 29.86 -2.88
CA ARG A 48 -18.31 30.03 -1.71
C ARG A 48 -17.47 30.18 -0.44
N GLY A 49 -17.87 31.11 0.44
CA GLY A 49 -17.21 31.36 1.72
C GLY A 49 -15.91 32.16 1.62
N LYS A 50 -15.52 32.62 0.42
CA LYS A 50 -14.28 33.35 0.16
C LYS A 50 -14.54 34.82 -0.16
N ARG A 51 -13.56 35.67 0.15
CA ARG A 51 -13.49 37.04 -0.35
C ARG A 51 -12.57 37.04 -1.57
N SER A 52 -12.82 37.92 -2.55
CA SER A 52 -11.95 38.05 -3.72
C SER A 52 -11.34 39.46 -3.81
N LEU A 53 -10.15 39.54 -4.39
CA LEU A 53 -9.44 40.76 -4.71
C LEU A 53 -8.81 40.61 -6.09
N VAL A 54 -8.99 41.58 -6.98
CA VAL A 54 -8.35 41.56 -8.31
C VAL A 54 -7.03 42.29 -8.23
N VAL A 55 -5.93 41.62 -8.57
CA VAL A 55 -4.58 42.20 -8.57
C VAL A 55 -3.79 41.75 -9.79
N ASP A 56 -3.19 42.70 -10.50
CA ASP A 56 -2.21 42.39 -11.54
C ASP A 56 -0.84 42.08 -10.93
N LEU A 57 -0.54 40.79 -10.75
CA LEU A 57 0.75 40.35 -10.20
C LEU A 57 1.94 40.61 -11.14
N LYS A 58 1.71 40.94 -12.42
CA LYS A 58 2.81 41.32 -13.33
C LYS A 58 3.34 42.72 -13.06
N GLN A 59 2.54 43.57 -12.41
CA GLN A 59 2.99 44.89 -12.01
C GLN A 59 3.71 44.81 -10.65
N PRO A 60 4.85 45.51 -10.47
CA PRO A 60 5.58 45.53 -9.20
C PRO A 60 4.70 45.94 -8.01
N ARG A 61 3.78 46.89 -8.23
CA ARG A 61 2.80 47.32 -7.22
C ARG A 61 1.83 46.20 -6.83
N GLY A 62 1.41 45.36 -7.77
CA GLY A 62 0.53 44.22 -7.50
C GLY A 62 1.24 43.10 -6.73
N ALA A 63 2.48 42.78 -7.11
CA ALA A 63 3.32 41.87 -6.34
C ALA A 63 3.53 42.37 -4.89
N ALA A 64 3.74 43.68 -4.71
CA ALA A 64 3.86 44.28 -3.38
C ALA A 64 2.57 44.17 -2.53
N VAL A 65 1.38 44.24 -3.15
CA VAL A 65 0.11 43.99 -2.45
C VAL A 65 0.02 42.55 -1.96
N LEU A 66 0.33 41.56 -2.81
CA LEU A 66 0.30 40.16 -2.40
C LEU A 66 1.32 39.88 -1.29
N ARG A 67 2.53 40.43 -1.39
CA ARG A 67 3.57 40.32 -0.36
C ARG A 67 3.09 40.86 0.99
N ARG A 68 2.42 42.02 1.01
CA ARG A 68 1.80 42.58 2.23
C ARG A 68 0.69 41.70 2.80
N LEU A 69 -0.10 41.04 1.95
CA LEU A 69 -1.11 40.07 2.39
C LEU A 69 -0.44 38.84 3.02
N CYS A 70 0.56 38.27 2.36
CA CYS A 70 1.30 37.10 2.87
C CYS A 70 2.07 37.38 4.15
N ALA A 71 2.49 38.63 4.40
CA ALA A 71 3.12 39.04 5.66
C ALA A 71 2.18 38.89 6.88
N ARG A 72 0.87 38.91 6.67
CA ARG A 72 -0.16 38.74 7.72
C ARG A 72 -0.92 37.43 7.62
N ALA A 73 -0.75 36.70 6.51
CA ALA A 73 -1.44 35.46 6.25
C ALA A 73 -0.80 34.28 7.01
N ASP A 74 -1.61 33.26 7.29
CA ASP A 74 -1.13 32.00 7.83
C ASP A 74 -0.73 31.02 6.73
N VAL A 75 -1.46 31.05 5.62
CA VAL A 75 -1.32 30.10 4.52
C VAL A 75 -1.35 30.81 3.18
N MET A 76 -0.48 30.38 2.27
CA MET A 76 -0.47 30.79 0.86
C MET A 76 -0.73 29.57 -0.03
N LEU A 77 -1.71 29.63 -0.93
CA LEU A 77 -1.99 28.59 -1.91
C LEU A 77 -1.49 29.02 -3.30
N GLU A 78 -0.50 28.29 -3.82
CA GLU A 78 0.07 28.47 -5.16
C GLU A 78 -0.42 27.36 -6.12
N PRO A 79 -1.20 27.68 -7.17
CA PRO A 79 -1.61 26.73 -8.22
C PRO A 79 -0.63 26.65 -9.41
N PHE A 80 0.49 27.38 -9.36
CA PHE A 80 1.34 27.58 -10.53
C PHE A 80 2.41 26.50 -10.68
N ARG A 81 2.90 26.39 -11.91
CA ARG A 81 4.04 25.52 -12.23
C ARG A 81 5.32 26.07 -11.62
N PRO A 82 6.34 25.22 -11.41
CA PRO A 82 7.60 25.64 -10.82
C PRO A 82 8.23 26.81 -11.57
N GLY A 83 8.72 27.81 -10.84
CA GLY A 83 9.39 28.98 -11.39
C GLY A 83 8.50 30.19 -11.68
N VAL A 84 7.17 30.07 -11.59
CA VAL A 84 6.27 31.22 -11.85
C VAL A 84 6.33 32.22 -10.70
N MET A 85 6.18 31.76 -9.45
CA MET A 85 6.21 32.65 -8.28
C MET A 85 7.61 33.19 -8.00
N GLU A 86 8.66 32.44 -8.31
CA GLU A 86 10.05 32.90 -8.23
C GLU A 86 10.32 34.07 -9.18
N LYS A 87 9.84 33.99 -10.43
CA LYS A 87 9.94 35.11 -11.40
C LYS A 87 9.22 36.37 -10.95
N LEU A 88 8.15 36.22 -10.17
CA LEU A 88 7.39 37.32 -9.60
C LEU A 88 7.95 37.81 -8.25
N GLN A 89 9.10 37.26 -7.80
CA GLN A 89 9.71 37.53 -6.49
C GLN A 89 8.78 37.23 -5.30
N LEU A 90 7.88 36.26 -5.47
CA LEU A 90 6.88 35.84 -4.48
C LEU A 90 7.05 34.36 -4.09
N GLY A 91 8.23 33.80 -4.34
CA GLY A 91 8.56 32.42 -3.96
C GLY A 91 8.65 32.21 -2.44
N PRO A 92 8.64 30.95 -1.98
CA PRO A 92 8.63 30.59 -0.56
C PRO A 92 9.85 31.12 0.17
N GLU A 93 11.04 31.07 -0.43
CA GLU A 93 12.27 31.57 0.19
C GLU A 93 12.22 33.06 0.53
N ILE A 94 11.50 33.85 -0.25
CA ILE A 94 11.35 35.29 -0.03
C ILE A 94 10.26 35.54 1.00
N LEU A 95 9.07 34.94 0.80
CA LEU A 95 7.92 35.19 1.66
C LEU A 95 8.09 34.60 3.07
N GLN A 96 8.77 33.47 3.22
CA GLN A 96 9.05 32.88 4.54
C GLN A 96 10.18 33.61 5.28
N LYS A 97 11.08 34.34 4.59
CA LYS A 97 12.02 35.24 5.26
C LYS A 97 11.30 36.41 5.93
N GLU A 98 10.23 36.92 5.31
CA GLU A 98 9.43 38.03 5.86
C GLU A 98 8.40 37.57 6.88
N ASN A 99 7.79 36.41 6.65
CA ASN A 99 6.88 35.77 7.57
C ASN A 99 7.33 34.33 7.82
N PRO A 100 8.21 34.09 8.82
CA PRO A 100 8.69 32.76 9.18
C PRO A 100 7.59 31.79 9.60
N ARG A 101 6.37 32.28 9.88
CA ARG A 101 5.20 31.48 10.26
C ARG A 101 4.34 31.06 9.06
N LEU A 102 4.66 31.54 7.85
CA LEU A 102 3.85 31.31 6.66
C LEU A 102 3.97 29.86 6.18
N ILE A 103 2.81 29.20 6.07
CA ILE A 103 2.72 27.90 5.43
C ILE A 103 2.51 28.14 3.94
N TYR A 104 3.47 27.68 3.13
CA TYR A 104 3.46 27.90 1.70
C TYR A 104 3.08 26.60 1.01
N ALA A 105 1.85 26.50 0.51
CA ALA A 105 1.33 25.30 -0.10
C ALA A 105 1.34 25.39 -1.63
N ARG A 106 1.99 24.42 -2.26
CA ARG A 106 2.15 24.31 -3.71
C ARG A 106 1.30 23.16 -4.22
N LEU A 107 0.33 23.49 -5.07
CA LEU A 107 -0.41 22.53 -5.88
C LEU A 107 0.05 22.65 -7.33
N SER A 108 1.20 22.06 -7.60
CA SER A 108 1.66 21.81 -8.97
C SER A 108 1.23 20.41 -9.39
N GLY A 109 0.67 20.28 -10.59
CA GLY A 109 0.11 19.02 -11.07
C GLY A 109 1.01 17.78 -10.95
N PHE A 110 2.31 17.94 -11.21
CA PHE A 110 3.29 16.85 -11.13
C PHE A 110 4.38 17.12 -10.08
N GLY A 111 4.06 17.94 -9.07
CA GLY A 111 5.04 18.39 -8.07
C GLY A 111 6.03 19.43 -8.59
N GLN A 112 6.91 19.89 -7.70
CA GLN A 112 7.89 20.94 -8.01
C GLN A 112 9.14 20.44 -8.74
N SER A 113 9.38 19.13 -8.67
CA SER A 113 10.56 18.48 -9.24
C SER A 113 10.15 17.33 -10.19
N GLY A 114 11.11 16.80 -10.94
CA GLY A 114 10.88 15.67 -11.84
C GLY A 114 10.51 16.05 -13.28
N ARG A 115 10.48 15.05 -14.16
CA ARG A 115 10.38 15.22 -15.63
C ARG A 115 9.07 15.89 -16.07
N PHE A 116 7.98 15.67 -15.34
CA PHE A 116 6.66 16.21 -15.67
C PHE A 116 6.35 17.54 -14.97
N SER A 117 7.25 18.06 -14.11
CA SER A 117 7.07 19.31 -13.35
C SER A 117 6.69 20.52 -14.22
N LYS A 118 7.20 20.59 -15.46
CA LYS A 118 6.90 21.66 -16.43
C LYS A 118 5.65 21.38 -17.27
N MET A 119 5.11 20.17 -17.24
CA MET A 119 3.95 19.75 -18.05
C MET A 119 2.66 20.32 -17.49
N ALA A 120 1.69 20.57 -18.37
CA ALA A 120 0.32 20.88 -17.96
C ALA A 120 -0.31 19.62 -17.36
N GLY A 121 -0.67 19.67 -16.09
CA GLY A 121 -1.46 18.62 -15.47
C GLY A 121 -2.93 19.02 -15.44
N HIS A 122 -3.79 18.07 -15.79
CA HIS A 122 -5.24 18.13 -15.66
C HIS A 122 -5.72 16.80 -15.10
N ASP A 123 -6.88 16.77 -14.45
CA ASP A 123 -7.45 15.58 -13.82
C ASP A 123 -7.29 14.30 -14.64
N ILE A 124 -7.74 14.32 -15.90
CA ILE A 124 -7.67 13.19 -16.82
C ILE A 124 -6.24 12.73 -17.11
N ASN A 125 -5.25 13.63 -17.13
CA ASN A 125 -3.85 13.27 -17.34
C ASN A 125 -3.31 12.48 -16.14
N TYR A 126 -3.68 12.88 -14.92
CA TYR A 126 -3.27 12.18 -13.71
C TYR A 126 -3.97 10.82 -13.59
N LEU A 127 -5.25 10.75 -13.98
CA LEU A 127 -6.00 9.50 -13.98
C LEU A 127 -5.52 8.56 -15.08
N ALA A 128 -5.15 9.07 -16.25
CA ALA A 128 -4.54 8.29 -17.32
C ALA A 128 -3.19 7.73 -16.87
N LEU A 129 -2.34 8.57 -16.28
CA LEU A 129 -1.00 8.16 -15.83
C LEU A 129 -1.05 7.20 -14.64
N SER A 130 -2.01 7.36 -13.72
CA SER A 130 -2.22 6.43 -12.61
C SER A 130 -2.95 5.14 -13.01
N GLY A 131 -3.43 5.05 -14.26
CA GLY A 131 -4.22 3.93 -14.75
C GLY A 131 -5.67 3.90 -14.23
N VAL A 132 -6.05 4.79 -13.32
CA VAL A 132 -7.42 4.89 -12.76
C VAL A 132 -8.42 5.26 -13.85
N LEU A 133 -8.03 6.04 -14.87
CA LEU A 133 -8.92 6.41 -15.98
C LEU A 133 -9.49 5.16 -16.67
N SER A 134 -8.68 4.12 -16.87
CA SER A 134 -9.11 2.85 -17.50
C SER A 134 -10.23 2.12 -16.73
N ARG A 135 -10.47 2.49 -15.48
CA ARG A 135 -11.51 1.92 -14.61
C ARG A 135 -12.81 2.72 -14.64
N ILE A 136 -12.84 3.88 -15.30
CA ILE A 136 -13.99 4.77 -15.37
C ILE A 136 -14.62 4.59 -16.74
N GLY A 137 -15.53 3.63 -16.86
CA GLY A 137 -16.10 3.24 -18.16
C GLY A 137 -16.85 1.92 -18.08
N ARG A 138 -17.77 1.68 -19.03
CA ARG A 138 -18.34 0.35 -19.22
C ARG A 138 -17.30 -0.57 -19.86
N SER A 139 -17.40 -1.85 -19.56
CA SER A 139 -16.50 -2.87 -20.10
C SER A 139 -16.49 -2.85 -21.63
N GLY A 140 -15.31 -2.70 -22.25
CA GLY A 140 -15.14 -2.72 -23.70
C GLY A 140 -15.41 -1.38 -24.41
N GLU A 141 -15.86 -0.36 -23.68
CA GLU A 141 -15.98 1.00 -24.21
C GLU A 141 -14.75 1.85 -23.84
N ASN A 142 -14.57 2.96 -24.55
CA ASN A 142 -13.58 3.96 -24.16
C ASN A 142 -13.89 4.47 -22.74
N PRO A 143 -12.86 4.73 -21.91
CA PRO A 143 -13.07 5.34 -20.61
C PRO A 143 -13.87 6.64 -20.72
N TYR A 144 -14.87 6.81 -19.88
CA TYR A 144 -15.57 8.07 -19.76
C TYR A 144 -14.62 9.11 -19.20
N ALA A 145 -14.63 10.31 -19.80
CA ALA A 145 -13.92 11.45 -19.23
C ALA A 145 -14.46 11.71 -17.82
N PRO A 146 -13.65 11.47 -16.77
CA PRO A 146 -14.10 11.59 -15.40
C PRO A 146 -14.31 13.05 -15.06
N LEU A 147 -15.26 13.30 -14.16
CA LEU A 147 -15.33 14.57 -13.47
C LEU A 147 -14.08 14.72 -12.60
N ASN A 148 -13.64 15.97 -12.36
CA ASN A 148 -12.43 16.34 -11.61
C ASN A 148 -12.44 15.95 -10.10
N LEU A 149 -13.20 14.94 -9.72
CA LEU A 149 -13.43 14.50 -8.34
C LEU A 149 -12.25 13.71 -7.78
N LEU A 150 -11.61 12.87 -8.61
CA LEU A 150 -10.64 11.89 -8.14
C LEU A 150 -9.24 12.47 -7.98
N ALA A 151 -8.66 13.03 -9.04
CA ALA A 151 -7.28 13.50 -9.00
C ALA A 151 -7.19 14.96 -8.54
N ASP A 152 -8.01 15.85 -9.08
CA ASP A 152 -8.01 17.27 -8.71
C ASP A 152 -8.57 17.49 -7.29
N PHE A 153 -9.82 17.09 -7.00
CA PHE A 153 -10.41 17.33 -5.68
C PHE A 153 -9.89 16.38 -4.60
N GLY A 154 -9.94 15.07 -4.84
CA GLY A 154 -9.50 14.05 -3.89
C GLY A 154 -7.98 14.00 -3.72
N GLY A 155 -7.26 13.75 -4.81
CA GLY A 155 -5.80 13.56 -4.81
C GLY A 155 -4.99 14.84 -4.59
N GLY A 156 -5.46 15.98 -5.08
CA GLY A 156 -4.78 17.27 -4.97
C GLY A 156 -5.33 18.14 -3.84
N GLY A 157 -6.56 18.63 -4.01
CA GLY A 157 -7.15 19.66 -3.15
C GLY A 157 -7.36 19.22 -1.69
N LEU A 158 -7.92 18.04 -1.46
CA LEU A 158 -8.15 17.51 -0.11
C LEU A 158 -6.84 17.12 0.58
N MET A 159 -5.91 16.49 -0.14
CA MET A 159 -4.59 16.14 0.38
C MET A 159 -3.78 17.37 0.77
N CYS A 160 -3.84 18.43 -0.03
CA CYS A 160 -3.21 19.69 0.33
C CYS A 160 -3.87 20.35 1.55
N ALA A 161 -5.21 20.38 1.62
CA ALA A 161 -5.91 20.91 2.79
C ALA A 161 -5.50 20.16 4.07
N MET A 162 -5.38 18.83 4.00
CA MET A 162 -4.84 18.02 5.10
C MET A 162 -3.40 18.41 5.43
N GLY A 163 -2.52 18.54 4.43
CA GLY A 163 -1.14 18.98 4.63
C GLY A 163 -1.04 20.34 5.32
N ILE A 164 -1.92 21.29 4.96
CA ILE A 164 -1.99 22.62 5.56
C ILE A 164 -2.42 22.54 7.02
N ILE A 165 -3.44 21.74 7.33
CA ILE A 165 -3.90 21.54 8.72
C ILE A 165 -2.78 20.92 9.57
N MET A 166 -2.05 19.94 9.03
CA MET A 166 -0.92 19.32 9.71
C MET A 166 0.22 20.32 9.92
N ALA A 167 0.51 21.17 8.95
CA ALA A 167 1.51 22.23 9.06
C ALA A 167 1.09 23.30 10.09
N LEU A 168 -0.19 23.69 10.11
CA LEU A 168 -0.73 24.61 11.11
C LEU A 168 -0.59 24.04 12.53
N PHE A 169 -0.79 22.73 12.69
CA PHE A 169 -0.63 22.03 13.97
C PHE A 169 0.85 21.90 14.38
N GLU A 170 1.76 21.62 13.44
CA GLU A 170 3.20 21.60 13.72
C GLU A 170 3.69 22.98 14.17
N ARG A 171 3.22 24.03 13.48
CA ARG A 171 3.53 25.43 13.76
C ARG A 171 3.12 25.87 15.17
N THR A 172 2.15 25.23 15.82
CA THR A 172 1.83 25.55 17.23
C THR A 172 2.92 25.11 18.20
N ARG A 173 3.79 24.17 17.80
CA ARG A 173 4.92 23.69 18.59
C ARG A 173 6.22 24.39 18.19
N SER A 174 6.50 24.44 16.90
CA SER A 174 7.76 24.99 16.37
C SER A 174 7.75 26.51 16.26
N GLY A 175 6.56 27.12 16.17
CA GLY A 175 6.37 28.52 15.82
C GLY A 175 6.70 28.84 14.36
N LYS A 176 7.09 27.87 13.52
CA LYS A 176 7.55 28.09 12.15
C LYS A 176 6.58 27.51 11.12
N GLY A 177 6.49 28.17 9.97
CA GLY A 177 5.79 27.66 8.80
C GLY A 177 6.66 26.68 8.01
N GLN A 178 6.05 25.99 7.05
CA GLN A 178 6.75 25.05 6.18
C GLN A 178 6.18 25.10 4.76
N VAL A 179 6.98 24.63 3.79
CA VAL A 179 6.54 24.48 2.40
C VAL A 179 5.88 23.09 2.26
N ILE A 180 4.68 23.06 1.71
CA ILE A 180 3.96 21.82 1.42
C ILE A 180 3.95 21.64 -0.10
N ASP A 181 4.57 20.57 -0.59
CA ASP A 181 4.43 20.11 -1.97
C ASP A 181 3.48 18.91 -1.98
N ALA A 182 2.24 19.12 -2.40
CA ALA A 182 1.25 18.06 -2.47
C ALA A 182 1.36 17.35 -3.84
N SER A 183 2.02 16.20 -3.86
CA SER A 183 2.06 15.26 -4.99
C SER A 183 1.69 13.81 -4.56
N MET A 184 1.22 12.98 -5.49
CA MET A 184 0.64 11.64 -5.27
C MET A 184 1.65 10.56 -4.74
N PRO A 185 1.20 9.45 -4.10
CA PRO A 185 2.00 8.58 -3.20
C PRO A 185 3.23 7.89 -3.81
N VAL A 186 4.35 7.90 -3.05
CA VAL A 186 5.74 7.82 -3.55
C VAL A 186 6.24 6.44 -3.98
N VAL A 187 5.95 5.30 -3.33
CA VAL A 187 6.56 4.00 -3.71
C VAL A 187 5.82 3.31 -4.86
N GLY A 188 4.47 3.34 -4.84
CA GLY A 188 3.66 2.94 -5.99
C GLY A 188 3.91 3.86 -7.20
N SER A 189 4.00 5.17 -6.98
CA SER A 189 4.43 6.13 -8.00
C SER A 189 5.86 5.85 -8.47
N ALA A 190 6.83 5.64 -7.58
CA ALA A 190 8.22 5.38 -7.98
C ALA A 190 8.35 4.10 -8.84
N SER A 191 7.60 3.03 -8.50
CA SER A 191 7.49 1.81 -9.32
C SER A 191 6.78 2.07 -10.65
N ASP A 192 5.72 2.87 -10.69
CA ASP A 192 5.00 3.19 -11.93
C ASP A 192 5.77 4.15 -12.86
N HIS A 193 6.76 4.86 -12.33
CA HIS A 193 7.59 5.83 -13.06
C HIS A 193 8.97 5.28 -13.46
N CYS A 194 9.25 3.99 -13.25
CA CYS A 194 10.54 3.42 -13.65
C CYS A 194 10.67 3.34 -15.18
N ARG A 195 11.77 3.89 -15.70
CA ARG A 195 12.08 3.92 -17.15
C ARG A 195 13.25 3.01 -17.51
N ALA A 196 13.50 1.95 -16.72
CA ALA A 196 14.57 1.02 -17.02
C ALA A 196 14.32 0.35 -18.38
N ARG A 197 15.39 0.09 -19.14
CA ARG A 197 15.31 -0.64 -20.43
C ARG A 197 14.72 -2.06 -20.27
N TRP A 198 14.70 -2.56 -19.05
CA TRP A 198 14.20 -3.88 -18.66
C TRP A 198 12.72 -3.91 -18.24
N GLY A 199 12.02 -2.77 -18.26
CA GLY A 199 10.59 -2.71 -17.92
C GLY A 199 10.23 -1.69 -16.84
N ARG A 200 8.93 -1.48 -16.62
CA ARG A 200 8.36 -0.53 -15.65
C ARG A 200 8.44 -1.08 -14.22
N ARG A 201 8.12 -2.36 -14.00
CA ARG A 201 7.95 -2.92 -12.64
C ARG A 201 9.06 -3.90 -12.25
N ARG A 202 9.64 -4.59 -13.23
CA ARG A 202 10.83 -5.45 -13.10
C ARG A 202 12.00 -4.88 -12.28
N PRO A 203 12.49 -3.64 -12.48
CA PRO A 203 13.63 -3.13 -11.70
C PRO A 203 13.31 -2.97 -10.22
N TYR A 204 12.07 -2.67 -9.85
CA TYR A 204 11.65 -2.58 -8.45
C TYR A 204 11.48 -3.97 -7.83
N ILE A 205 10.87 -4.91 -8.56
CA ILE A 205 10.75 -6.30 -8.12
C ILE A 205 12.15 -6.93 -7.97
N LEU A 206 13.07 -6.64 -8.89
CA LEU A 206 14.46 -7.12 -8.84
C LEU A 206 15.24 -6.51 -7.67
N THR A 207 15.12 -5.20 -7.44
CA THR A 207 15.83 -4.55 -6.33
C THR A 207 15.32 -5.02 -4.97
N LEU A 208 14.00 -5.12 -4.79
CA LEU A 208 13.40 -5.70 -3.59
C LEU A 208 13.77 -7.18 -3.45
N GLY A 209 13.83 -7.93 -4.56
CA GLY A 209 14.27 -9.32 -4.58
C GLY A 209 15.72 -9.54 -4.17
N LEU A 210 16.63 -8.73 -4.70
CA LEU A 210 18.05 -8.73 -4.31
C LEU A 210 18.20 -8.32 -2.84
N MET A 211 17.42 -7.35 -2.39
CA MET A 211 17.38 -6.93 -0.98
C MET A 211 16.88 -8.05 -0.07
N MET A 212 15.88 -8.82 -0.50
CA MET A 212 15.39 -10.00 0.22
C MET A 212 16.46 -11.10 0.30
N LEU A 213 17.17 -11.38 -0.79
CA LEU A 213 18.27 -12.36 -0.81
C LEU A 213 19.45 -11.91 0.06
N LEU A 214 19.78 -10.62 0.06
CA LEU A 214 20.79 -10.03 0.94
C LEU A 214 20.38 -10.13 2.42
N GLY A 215 19.13 -9.78 2.73
CA GLY A 215 18.58 -9.89 4.08
C GLY A 215 18.63 -11.32 4.59
N MET A 216 18.23 -12.29 3.76
CA MET A 216 18.28 -13.72 4.09
C MET A 216 19.72 -14.22 4.29
N ALA A 217 20.66 -13.77 3.46
CA ALA A 217 22.08 -14.12 3.60
C ALA A 217 22.66 -13.61 4.94
N MET A 218 22.35 -12.36 5.31
CA MET A 218 22.78 -11.75 6.58
C MET A 218 22.09 -12.41 7.79
N TYR A 219 20.81 -12.75 7.66
CA TYR A 219 20.03 -13.39 8.71
C TYR A 219 20.57 -14.80 9.03
N LEU A 220 20.68 -15.68 8.03
CA LEU A 220 21.06 -17.08 8.24
C LEU A 220 22.56 -17.31 8.40
N ASN A 221 23.41 -16.41 7.88
CA ASN A 221 24.88 -16.56 7.94
C ASN A 221 25.56 -15.45 8.75
N GLY A 222 24.85 -14.75 9.64
CA GLY A 222 25.39 -13.60 10.37
C GLY A 222 26.67 -13.91 11.15
N ASP A 223 26.73 -15.08 11.79
CA ASP A 223 27.91 -15.52 12.54
C ASP A 223 29.11 -15.83 11.62
N ALA A 224 28.87 -16.49 10.48
CA ALA A 224 29.91 -16.79 9.48
C ALA A 224 30.46 -15.51 8.83
N ILE A 225 29.60 -14.54 8.51
CA ILE A 225 29.99 -13.25 7.92
C ILE A 225 30.86 -12.45 8.88
N ILE A 226 30.47 -12.37 10.16
CA ILE A 226 31.21 -11.61 11.17
C ILE A 226 32.50 -12.31 11.58
N SER A 227 32.51 -13.64 11.65
CA SER A 227 33.71 -14.42 11.91
C SER A 227 34.79 -14.22 10.85
N ALA A 228 34.40 -13.92 9.60
CA ALA A 228 35.31 -13.56 8.52
C ALA A 228 35.78 -12.09 8.55
N LEU A 229 34.95 -11.17 9.08
CA LEU A 229 35.23 -9.72 9.07
C LEU A 229 35.97 -9.21 10.32
N ILE A 230 35.74 -9.83 11.48
CA ILE A 230 36.22 -9.32 12.78
C ILE A 230 37.07 -10.39 13.48
N ALA A 231 38.35 -10.10 13.73
CA ALA A 231 39.25 -11.01 14.43
C ALA A 231 39.02 -11.03 15.96
N ASP A 232 38.51 -9.95 16.56
CA ASP A 232 38.42 -9.77 18.02
C ASP A 232 37.29 -10.62 18.66
N PRO A 233 37.61 -11.66 19.46
CA PRO A 233 36.65 -12.63 19.98
C PRO A 233 35.61 -12.04 20.95
N ARG A 234 35.90 -10.91 21.61
CA ARG A 234 34.94 -10.29 22.54
C ARG A 234 33.83 -9.51 21.83
N ARG A 235 34.10 -9.02 20.62
CA ARG A 235 33.15 -8.22 19.83
C ARG A 235 32.33 -9.06 18.86
N LYS A 236 32.82 -10.25 18.49
CA LYS A 236 32.15 -11.20 17.58
C LYS A 236 30.66 -11.42 17.89
N PRO A 237 30.23 -11.81 19.11
CA PRO A 237 28.81 -12.10 19.37
C PRO A 237 27.91 -10.87 19.24
N ILE A 238 28.40 -9.68 19.65
CA ILE A 238 27.63 -8.42 19.57
C ILE A 238 27.38 -8.04 18.11
N TRP A 239 28.41 -8.14 17.27
CA TRP A 239 28.29 -7.82 15.84
C TRP A 239 27.51 -8.91 15.08
N ALA A 240 27.63 -10.18 15.45
CA ALA A 240 26.82 -11.26 14.89
C ALA A 240 25.32 -11.05 15.16
N ILE A 241 24.94 -10.73 16.40
CA ILE A 241 23.53 -10.40 16.73
C ILE A 241 23.07 -9.16 15.97
N SER A 242 23.92 -8.13 15.87
CA SER A 242 23.57 -6.88 15.17
C SER A 242 23.34 -7.10 13.66
N ILE A 243 24.21 -7.87 13.00
CA ILE A 243 24.09 -8.12 11.56
C ILE A 243 22.89 -9.01 11.26
N THR A 244 22.63 -10.02 12.10
CA THR A 244 21.46 -10.89 11.99
C THR A 244 20.18 -10.07 12.17
N MET A 245 20.13 -9.15 13.15
CA MET A 245 18.97 -8.28 13.36
C MET A 245 18.73 -7.34 12.16
N ILE A 246 19.77 -6.75 11.60
CA ILE A 246 19.67 -5.95 10.36
C ILE A 246 19.16 -6.82 9.20
N GLY A 247 19.66 -8.05 9.08
CA GLY A 247 19.22 -9.01 8.07
C GLY A 247 17.73 -9.34 8.17
N VAL A 248 17.23 -9.60 9.39
CA VAL A 248 15.80 -9.85 9.65
C VAL A 248 14.95 -8.66 9.20
N VAL A 249 15.29 -7.45 9.66
CA VAL A 249 14.54 -6.23 9.31
C VAL A 249 14.55 -5.99 7.81
N LEU A 250 15.69 -6.20 7.15
CA LEU A 250 15.83 -6.00 5.70
C LEU A 250 15.01 -7.03 4.92
N PHE A 251 15.04 -8.29 5.34
CA PHE A 251 14.26 -9.37 4.74
C PHE A 251 12.76 -9.15 4.88
N ASP A 252 12.29 -8.83 6.10
CA ASP A 252 10.89 -8.57 6.42
C ASP A 252 10.34 -7.37 5.63
N PHE A 253 11.10 -6.27 5.62
CA PHE A 253 10.78 -5.09 4.82
C PHE A 253 10.75 -5.42 3.31
N ALA A 254 11.68 -6.23 2.80
CA ALA A 254 11.65 -6.62 1.39
C ALA A 254 10.42 -7.46 1.05
N ALA A 255 10.10 -8.44 1.89
CA ALA A 255 9.00 -9.38 1.71
C ALA A 255 7.63 -8.70 1.75
N ASP A 256 7.43 -7.74 2.66
CA ASP A 256 6.16 -7.00 2.76
C ASP A 256 5.96 -6.02 1.59
N PHE A 257 7.03 -5.36 1.14
CA PHE A 257 6.91 -4.32 0.12
C PHE A 257 6.93 -4.85 -1.32
N ILE A 258 7.38 -6.08 -1.55
CA ILE A 258 7.39 -6.69 -2.89
C ILE A 258 5.99 -7.14 -3.36
N ASP A 259 5.08 -7.42 -2.43
CA ASP A 259 3.72 -7.89 -2.71
C ASP A 259 2.90 -6.86 -3.52
N GLY A 260 3.05 -5.57 -3.19
CA GLY A 260 2.38 -4.48 -3.91
C GLY A 260 2.74 -4.43 -5.40
N PRO A 261 4.02 -4.28 -5.77
CA PRO A 261 4.49 -4.34 -7.15
C PRO A 261 4.15 -5.63 -7.89
N ILE A 262 4.19 -6.80 -7.22
CA ILE A 262 3.84 -8.10 -7.83
C ILE A 262 2.35 -8.16 -8.18
N LYS A 263 1.46 -7.78 -7.26
CA LYS A 263 0.01 -7.72 -7.52
C LYS A 263 -0.31 -6.72 -8.62
N ALA A 264 0.36 -5.58 -8.60
CA ALA A 264 0.23 -4.60 -9.65
C ALA A 264 0.68 -5.22 -11.00
N TYR A 265 1.85 -5.86 -11.07
CA TYR A 265 2.36 -6.53 -12.28
C TYR A 265 1.38 -7.57 -12.83
N LEU A 266 0.79 -8.40 -11.96
CA LEU A 266 -0.27 -9.34 -12.33
C LEU A 266 -1.46 -8.64 -13.00
N PHE A 267 -1.89 -7.49 -12.47
CA PHE A 267 -3.00 -6.72 -13.05
C PHE A 267 -2.67 -6.00 -14.36
N ASP A 268 -1.40 -5.73 -14.64
CA ASP A 268 -0.96 -5.16 -15.93
C ASP A 268 -0.99 -6.21 -17.04
N VAL A 269 -0.65 -7.45 -16.70
CA VAL A 269 -0.50 -8.56 -17.65
C VAL A 269 -1.83 -9.25 -17.94
N CYS A 270 -2.69 -9.45 -16.93
CA CYS A 270 -3.93 -10.20 -17.10
C CYS A 270 -5.03 -9.39 -17.80
N THR A 271 -5.79 -10.04 -18.68
CA THR A 271 -7.01 -9.46 -19.27
C THR A 271 -8.10 -9.28 -18.22
N HIS A 272 -9.08 -8.39 -18.45
CA HIS A 272 -10.12 -8.07 -17.47
C HIS A 272 -10.92 -9.27 -16.94
N ARG A 273 -11.14 -10.30 -17.76
CA ARG A 273 -11.82 -11.55 -17.36
C ARG A 273 -10.92 -12.48 -16.54
N ASP A 274 -9.61 -12.39 -16.73
CA ASP A 274 -8.64 -13.26 -16.07
C ASP A 274 -8.02 -12.66 -14.81
N LYS A 275 -8.26 -11.37 -14.50
CA LYS A 275 -7.73 -10.72 -13.29
C LYS A 275 -8.21 -11.38 -12.00
N GLU A 276 -9.47 -11.80 -11.93
CA GLU A 276 -10.00 -12.53 -10.78
C GLU A 276 -9.35 -13.91 -10.66
N ARG A 277 -9.23 -14.65 -11.78
CA ARG A 277 -8.52 -15.93 -11.83
C ARG A 277 -7.04 -15.80 -11.43
N GLY A 278 -6.38 -14.75 -11.89
CA GLY A 278 -5.00 -14.42 -11.53
C GLY A 278 -4.83 -14.20 -10.03
N LEU A 279 -5.76 -13.50 -9.38
CA LEU A 279 -5.72 -13.29 -7.93
C LEU A 279 -5.88 -14.61 -7.16
N HIS A 280 -6.71 -15.53 -7.66
CA HIS A 280 -6.81 -16.88 -7.08
C HIS A 280 -5.54 -17.71 -7.27
N PHE A 281 -4.92 -17.67 -8.45
CA PHE A 281 -3.63 -18.32 -8.67
C PHE A 281 -2.53 -17.72 -7.78
N HIS A 282 -2.51 -16.40 -7.62
CA HIS A 282 -1.59 -15.74 -6.70
C HIS A 282 -1.79 -16.23 -5.25
N ALA A 283 -3.03 -16.34 -4.77
CA ALA A 283 -3.31 -16.89 -3.45
C ALA A 283 -2.90 -18.37 -3.31
N LEU A 284 -3.16 -19.18 -4.34
CA LEU A 284 -2.77 -20.59 -4.42
C LEU A 284 -1.24 -20.76 -4.34
N PHE A 285 -0.49 -20.04 -5.17
CA PHE A 285 0.97 -20.09 -5.19
C PHE A 285 1.59 -19.49 -3.93
N THR A 286 0.95 -18.51 -3.30
CA THR A 286 1.38 -17.99 -1.99
C THR A 286 1.25 -19.07 -0.91
N GLY A 287 0.14 -19.82 -0.89
CA GLY A 287 -0.06 -20.95 0.02
C GLY A 287 0.93 -22.10 -0.24
N LEU A 288 1.21 -22.41 -1.50
CA LEU A 288 2.16 -23.46 -1.90
C LEU A 288 3.61 -23.08 -1.57
N GLY A 289 3.97 -21.80 -1.78
CA GLY A 289 5.26 -21.25 -1.35
C GLY A 289 5.43 -21.29 0.18
N GLY A 290 4.38 -20.95 0.91
CA GLY A 290 4.35 -21.11 2.37
C GLY A 290 4.56 -22.56 2.82
N ALA A 291 3.91 -23.52 2.17
CA ALA A 291 4.08 -24.95 2.45
C ALA A 291 5.53 -25.41 2.20
N LEU A 292 6.15 -25.01 1.09
CA LEU A 292 7.55 -25.31 0.79
C LEU A 292 8.51 -24.69 1.82
N GLY A 293 8.23 -23.46 2.26
CA GLY A 293 9.00 -22.78 3.30
C GLY A 293 8.96 -23.51 4.64
N TYR A 294 7.76 -23.90 5.09
CA TYR A 294 7.61 -24.67 6.32
C TYR A 294 8.19 -26.08 6.21
N LEU A 295 8.09 -26.72 5.05
CA LEU A 295 8.70 -28.03 4.80
C LEU A 295 10.23 -27.98 4.98
N LEU A 296 10.87 -26.88 4.55
CA LEU A 296 12.31 -26.70 4.70
C LEU A 296 12.75 -26.64 6.17
N GLY A 297 11.91 -26.08 7.05
CA GLY A 297 12.13 -26.06 8.50
C GLY A 297 11.65 -27.31 9.23
N ALA A 298 10.96 -28.22 8.55
CA ALA A 298 10.40 -29.46 9.13
C ALA A 298 11.30 -30.68 8.91
N ILE A 299 12.28 -30.57 8.01
CA ILE A 299 13.27 -31.59 7.71
C ILE A 299 14.48 -31.36 8.60
N ASP A 300 14.89 -32.41 9.32
CA ASP A 300 16.15 -32.45 10.04
C ASP A 300 17.30 -32.62 9.03
N TRP A 301 18.06 -31.55 8.81
CA TRP A 301 19.14 -31.54 7.83
C TRP A 301 20.45 -32.05 8.42
N ALA A 302 20.64 -32.04 9.74
CA ALA A 302 21.86 -32.49 10.41
C ALA A 302 22.15 -33.98 10.16
N HIS A 303 21.11 -34.81 10.04
CA HIS A 303 21.26 -36.24 9.79
C HIS A 303 21.43 -36.63 8.32
N LEU A 304 21.10 -35.75 7.37
CA LEU A 304 21.27 -36.00 5.94
C LEU A 304 22.71 -35.71 5.47
N GLU A 305 23.18 -36.43 4.46
CA GLU A 305 24.52 -36.22 3.87
C GLU A 305 24.73 -34.78 3.37
N LEU A 306 23.65 -34.11 2.94
CA LEU A 306 23.67 -32.72 2.49
C LEU A 306 24.01 -31.74 3.62
N GLY A 307 23.57 -32.00 4.85
CA GLY A 307 23.93 -31.21 6.03
C GLY A 307 25.39 -31.36 6.41
N ARG A 308 25.95 -32.58 6.27
CA ARG A 308 27.39 -32.81 6.44
C ARG A 308 28.24 -32.12 5.36
N LEU A 309 27.70 -31.99 4.15
CA LEU A 309 28.42 -31.41 3.00
C LEU A 309 28.43 -29.88 3.03
N LEU A 310 27.34 -29.25 3.47
CA LEU A 310 27.19 -27.80 3.57
C LEU A 310 27.59 -27.22 4.94
N GLY A 311 27.75 -28.06 5.96
CA GLY A 311 28.31 -27.70 7.27
C GLY A 311 27.24 -27.49 8.35
N THR A 312 26.31 -26.57 8.15
CA THR A 312 25.25 -26.25 9.14
C THR A 312 23.85 -26.32 8.53
N GLU A 313 22.84 -26.61 9.35
CA GLU A 313 21.43 -26.69 8.91
C GLU A 313 20.95 -25.36 8.31
N PHE A 314 21.34 -24.23 8.90
CA PHE A 314 21.00 -22.89 8.41
C PHE A 314 21.54 -22.62 7.01
N GLN A 315 22.72 -23.14 6.68
CA GLN A 315 23.30 -23.01 5.34
C GLN A 315 22.55 -23.85 4.30
N VAL A 316 22.07 -25.03 4.68
CA VAL A 316 21.21 -25.85 3.81
C VAL A 316 19.89 -25.13 3.55
N MET A 317 19.25 -24.58 4.58
CA MET A 317 18.02 -23.80 4.44
C MET A 317 18.23 -22.55 3.57
N PHE A 318 19.34 -21.85 3.76
CA PHE A 318 19.72 -20.72 2.91
C PHE A 318 19.91 -21.16 1.45
N PHE A 319 20.61 -22.26 1.21
CA PHE A 319 20.86 -22.77 -0.14
C PHE A 319 19.56 -23.05 -0.89
N PHE A 320 18.65 -23.84 -0.32
CA PHE A 320 17.39 -24.17 -0.97
C PHE A 320 16.48 -22.94 -1.14
N SER A 321 16.39 -22.09 -0.12
CA SER A 321 15.56 -20.88 -0.17
C SER A 321 16.10 -19.87 -1.19
N SER A 322 17.41 -19.66 -1.25
CA SER A 322 18.09 -18.84 -2.26
C SER A 322 17.93 -19.44 -3.66
N LEU A 323 18.04 -20.76 -3.82
CA LEU A 323 17.86 -21.45 -5.11
C LEU A 323 16.43 -21.26 -5.63
N VAL A 324 15.41 -21.54 -4.80
CA VAL A 324 14.00 -21.37 -5.17
C VAL A 324 13.70 -19.92 -5.49
N LEU A 325 14.16 -18.98 -4.64
CA LEU A 325 13.96 -17.56 -4.86
C LEU A 325 14.61 -17.08 -6.16
N THR A 326 15.84 -17.51 -6.44
CA THR A 326 16.57 -17.17 -7.66
C THR A 326 15.88 -17.76 -8.89
N LEU A 327 15.43 -19.01 -8.83
CA LEU A 327 14.67 -19.65 -9.90
C LEU A 327 13.36 -18.90 -10.18
N CYS A 328 12.60 -18.57 -9.13
CA CYS A 328 11.37 -17.78 -9.25
C CYS A 328 11.64 -16.39 -9.85
N PHE A 329 12.73 -15.72 -9.46
CA PHE A 329 13.11 -14.45 -10.06
C PHE A 329 13.52 -14.60 -11.53
N ILE A 330 14.28 -15.64 -11.89
CA ILE A 330 14.65 -15.92 -13.28
C ILE A 330 13.38 -16.17 -14.11
N ILE A 331 12.48 -17.02 -13.63
CA ILE A 331 11.20 -17.29 -14.29
C ILE A 331 10.40 -15.99 -14.44
N HIS A 332 10.29 -15.16 -13.39
CA HIS A 332 9.60 -13.88 -13.45
C HIS A 332 10.21 -12.92 -14.49
N LEU A 333 11.54 -12.83 -14.53
CA LEU A 333 12.26 -12.00 -15.50
C LEU A 333 12.18 -12.55 -16.94
N CYS A 334 12.03 -13.86 -17.12
CA CYS A 334 11.99 -14.50 -18.44
C CYS A 334 10.56 -14.73 -18.98
N SER A 335 9.53 -14.74 -18.13
CA SER A 335 8.19 -15.23 -18.50
C SER A 335 7.43 -14.30 -19.45
N ILE A 336 7.41 -12.99 -19.22
CA ILE A 336 6.58 -12.07 -20.02
C ILE A 336 7.37 -10.81 -20.37
N PRO A 337 7.69 -10.57 -21.65
CA PRO A 337 8.44 -9.38 -22.05
C PRO A 337 7.66 -8.12 -21.70
N GLU A 338 8.15 -7.36 -20.72
CA GLU A 338 7.59 -6.04 -20.45
C GLU A 338 7.99 -5.09 -21.58
N ALA A 339 7.00 -4.50 -22.25
CA ALA A 339 7.27 -3.37 -23.12
C ALA A 339 7.73 -2.18 -22.25
N PRO A 340 8.94 -1.65 -22.45
CA PRO A 340 9.31 -0.40 -21.80
C PRO A 340 8.34 0.68 -22.25
N LEU A 341 8.04 1.65 -21.38
CA LEU A 341 7.31 2.86 -21.75
C LEU A 341 8.08 3.56 -22.89
N ARG A 342 7.70 3.28 -24.14
CA ARG A 342 8.28 3.92 -25.33
C ARG A 342 7.80 5.37 -25.34
N ASP A 343 8.76 6.30 -25.44
CA ASP A 343 8.46 7.70 -25.71
C ASP A 343 7.88 7.76 -27.15
N VAL A 344 6.54 7.80 -27.29
CA VAL A 344 5.85 7.95 -28.60
C VAL A 344 6.34 9.20 -29.37
N ALA A 345 6.98 10.14 -28.66
CA ALA A 345 7.60 11.33 -29.24
C ALA A 345 8.94 11.10 -29.97
N LYS A 346 9.55 9.89 -29.92
CA LYS A 346 10.88 9.64 -30.50
C LYS A 346 10.90 8.85 -31.81
N ASP A 347 9.80 8.21 -32.20
CA ASP A 347 9.74 7.37 -33.41
C ASP A 347 9.02 8.06 -34.60
N ILE A 348 8.84 9.39 -34.55
CA ILE A 348 8.40 10.16 -35.72
C ILE A 348 9.66 10.63 -36.47
N PRO A 349 9.95 10.14 -37.69
CA PRO A 349 11.06 10.64 -38.48
C PRO A 349 10.89 12.13 -38.78
N PRO A 350 11.97 12.92 -38.86
CA PRO A 350 11.87 14.32 -39.20
C PRO A 350 11.58 14.48 -40.70
N GLN A 351 10.57 15.30 -41.00
CA GLN A 351 10.19 15.85 -42.33
C GLN A 351 9.39 14.94 -43.27
N GLN A 352 8.08 15.16 -43.32
CA GLN A 352 7.40 15.78 -44.47
C GLN A 352 5.90 15.95 -44.15
N ALA A 353 5.41 17.17 -44.30
CA ALA A 353 3.98 17.47 -44.36
C ALA A 353 3.62 17.82 -45.82
N PRO A 354 2.34 17.86 -46.22
CA PRO A 354 1.31 16.83 -46.07
C PRO A 354 0.61 16.60 -47.43
N GLN A 355 0.83 15.49 -48.13
CA GLN A 355 -0.03 14.98 -49.22
C GLN A 355 0.61 13.70 -49.80
N ASP A 356 -0.25 12.74 -50.17
CA ASP A 356 0.03 11.57 -51.00
C ASP A 356 0.94 10.46 -50.44
N LEU A 357 0.34 9.53 -49.70
CA LEU A 357 0.68 8.11 -49.84
C LEU A 357 -0.53 7.25 -49.49
N ALA A 358 -1.40 7.11 -50.49
CA ALA A 358 -2.40 6.08 -50.56
C ALA A 358 -1.73 4.70 -50.67
N LEU A 359 -2.30 3.71 -49.97
CA LEU A 359 -2.27 2.27 -50.28
C LEU A 359 -0.89 1.60 -50.47
N SER A 360 -0.43 0.93 -49.40
CA SER A 360 0.07 -0.45 -49.55
C SER A 360 -0.51 -1.33 -48.44
N SER A 361 -1.55 -2.07 -48.83
CA SER A 361 -1.99 -3.30 -48.18
C SER A 361 -0.87 -4.33 -48.31
N ASP A 362 -0.40 -4.88 -47.20
CA ASP A 362 -0.30 -6.33 -46.98
C ASP A 362 0.52 -6.64 -45.72
N LYS A 363 -0.19 -6.83 -44.60
CA LYS A 363 -0.14 -8.08 -43.82
C LYS A 363 -1.20 -8.04 -42.73
N MET A 364 -2.25 -8.79 -43.05
CA MET A 364 -3.49 -9.00 -42.33
C MET A 364 -3.27 -9.98 -41.17
N TYR A 365 -3.66 -9.58 -39.95
CA TYR A 365 -4.31 -10.49 -39.02
C TYR A 365 -5.65 -9.85 -38.67
N GLU A 366 -6.69 -10.47 -39.19
CA GLU A 366 -8.08 -10.05 -39.18
C GLU A 366 -8.81 -10.66 -37.99
N TYR A 367 -9.54 -9.85 -37.22
CA TYR A 367 -10.83 -10.26 -36.66
C TYR A 367 -11.76 -9.04 -36.41
N GLY A 368 -12.84 -8.99 -37.22
CA GLY A 368 -14.13 -8.26 -37.17
C GLY A 368 -14.25 -6.91 -36.44
N SER A 369 -14.39 -5.76 -37.13
CA SER A 369 -15.61 -5.18 -37.79
C SER A 369 -16.47 -4.30 -36.86
N ILE A 370 -16.24 -2.96 -36.83
CA ILE A 370 -17.02 -1.85 -37.48
C ILE A 370 -18.22 -1.39 -36.59
N GLU A 371 -18.33 -0.14 -36.12
CA GLU A 371 -18.57 1.09 -36.90
C GLU A 371 -17.84 2.37 -36.43
N LYS A 372 -17.53 3.20 -37.43
CA LYS A 372 -16.94 4.54 -37.37
C LYS A 372 -17.99 5.61 -37.05
N VAL A 373 -17.64 6.62 -36.24
CA VAL A 373 -18.06 8.02 -36.50
C VAL A 373 -16.88 8.99 -36.28
N LYS A 374 -16.80 9.94 -37.20
CA LYS A 374 -15.70 10.85 -37.61
C LYS A 374 -15.41 12.05 -36.69
N ASN A 375 -14.12 12.40 -36.68
CA ASN A 375 -13.44 13.70 -36.81
C ASN A 375 -13.84 14.96 -35.99
N GLY A 376 -12.79 15.66 -35.53
CA GLY A 376 -12.80 17.12 -35.45
C GLY A 376 -11.58 17.79 -34.78
N TYR A 377 -10.49 18.02 -35.54
CA TYR A 377 -9.47 19.11 -35.48
C TYR A 377 -8.84 19.52 -34.12
N VAL A 378 -7.55 19.26 -33.83
CA VAL A 378 -6.28 19.87 -34.32
C VAL A 378 -6.12 21.37 -34.00
N ASN A 379 -5.22 21.73 -33.07
CA ASN A 379 -3.90 22.32 -33.39
C ASN A 379 -3.03 22.64 -32.17
N GLN A 380 -1.72 22.44 -32.36
CA GLN A 380 -0.61 22.59 -31.43
C GLN A 380 0.48 23.38 -32.16
N GLU A 381 1.10 24.41 -31.54
CA GLU A 381 2.54 24.71 -31.68
C GLU A 381 3.06 25.91 -30.88
N LEU A 382 4.40 25.96 -30.76
CA LEU A 382 5.35 26.87 -30.10
C LEU A 382 5.72 26.52 -28.62
N VAL A 383 6.69 25.65 -28.28
CA VAL A 383 8.10 25.38 -28.71
C VAL A 383 9.18 26.17 -27.91
N LEU A 384 9.95 25.37 -27.15
CA LEU A 384 11.39 25.40 -26.78
C LEU A 384 12.07 26.53 -25.99
N GLN A 385 12.83 26.06 -24.98
CA GLN A 385 14.27 26.29 -24.66
C GLN A 385 14.41 26.35 -23.12
N GLY A 386 15.35 25.73 -22.40
CA GLY A 386 16.57 24.97 -22.65
C GLY A 386 17.40 25.07 -21.35
N GLY A 387 18.20 24.06 -20.99
CA GLY A 387 19.37 24.29 -20.11
C GLY A 387 19.44 23.63 -18.72
N LYS A 388 20.25 22.56 -18.68
CA LYS A 388 21.30 22.17 -17.70
C LYS A 388 20.97 21.72 -16.27
N THR A 389 21.64 20.62 -15.93
CA THR A 389 21.60 19.68 -14.81
C THR A 389 22.56 20.07 -13.67
N LYS A 390 22.20 19.73 -12.41
CA LYS A 390 23.10 19.14 -11.41
C LYS A 390 22.34 18.56 -10.18
N ASN A 391 22.79 17.35 -9.82
CA ASN A 391 22.55 16.37 -8.75
C ASN A 391 21.46 16.54 -7.66
N PRO A 392 20.66 15.49 -7.38
CA PRO A 392 19.74 15.38 -6.26
C PRO A 392 20.34 14.55 -5.11
N ALA A 393 20.41 15.10 -3.91
CA ALA A 393 20.44 14.32 -2.69
C ALA A 393 19.80 15.14 -1.57
N GLU A 394 18.98 14.45 -0.77
CA GLU A 394 18.39 14.87 0.50
C GLU A 394 17.17 15.78 0.43
N GLN A 395 15.97 15.17 0.50
CA GLN A 395 14.96 15.61 1.49
C GLN A 395 13.82 14.58 1.68
N THR A 396 14.08 13.69 2.65
CA THR A 396 13.24 13.33 3.81
C THR A 396 11.71 13.36 3.64
N GLN A 397 11.20 12.19 3.30
CA GLN A 397 9.82 11.73 3.34
C GLN A 397 9.37 11.47 4.80
N ARG A 398 8.14 11.86 5.19
CA ARG A 398 7.60 11.55 6.53
C ARG A 398 6.19 10.90 6.51
N THR A 399 6.24 9.57 6.57
CA THR A 399 5.45 8.58 7.35
C THR A 399 4.00 8.86 7.79
N MET A 400 3.10 7.92 7.45
CA MET A 400 1.77 7.71 8.06
C MET A 400 1.89 7.53 9.59
N THR A 401 1.03 8.17 10.37
CA THR A 401 1.01 8.04 11.84
C THR A 401 -0.25 7.31 12.33
N LEU A 402 -0.12 6.55 13.42
CA LEU A 402 -1.18 5.77 14.09
C LEU A 402 -2.46 6.59 14.37
N ARG A 403 -2.30 7.91 14.60
CA ARG A 403 -3.42 8.84 14.83
C ARG A 403 -4.28 9.07 13.58
N SER A 404 -3.71 8.96 12.38
CA SER A 404 -4.43 9.06 11.11
C SER A 404 -5.28 7.81 10.86
N LEU A 405 -4.73 6.63 11.15
CA LEU A 405 -5.43 5.34 11.06
C LEU A 405 -6.66 5.28 11.98
N LEU A 406 -6.49 5.69 13.25
CA LEU A 406 -7.58 5.74 14.23
C LEU A 406 -8.68 6.74 13.84
N ARG A 407 -8.32 7.84 13.18
CA ARG A 407 -9.29 8.84 12.71
C ARG A 407 -10.05 8.34 11.48
N ALA A 408 -9.37 7.67 10.55
CA ALA A 408 -10.00 7.03 9.38
C ALA A 408 -11.00 5.94 9.80
N LEU A 409 -10.65 5.12 10.79
CA LEU A 409 -11.55 4.12 11.39
C LEU A 409 -12.81 4.74 11.99
N ARG A 410 -12.69 5.92 12.63
CA ARG A 410 -13.83 6.59 13.27
C ARG A 410 -14.80 7.23 12.27
N SER A 411 -14.33 7.64 11.10
CA SER A 411 -15.14 8.28 10.05
C SER A 411 -15.89 7.33 9.12
N MET A 412 -15.66 6.02 9.21
CA MET A 412 -16.33 5.03 8.35
C MET A 412 -17.80 4.80 8.76
N PRO A 413 -18.73 4.48 7.84
CA PRO A 413 -20.07 3.98 8.15
C PRO A 413 -19.99 2.71 9.00
N PRO A 414 -21.02 2.45 9.82
CA PRO A 414 -20.98 1.43 10.86
C PRO A 414 -20.69 0.03 10.32
N HIS A 415 -21.23 -0.35 9.16
CA HIS A 415 -21.02 -1.69 8.59
C HIS A 415 -19.57 -1.92 8.10
N TYR A 416 -18.92 -0.91 7.50
CA TYR A 416 -17.48 -0.99 7.15
C TYR A 416 -16.57 -0.98 8.39
N ARG A 417 -16.95 -0.25 9.44
CA ARG A 417 -16.23 -0.26 10.73
C ARG A 417 -16.24 -1.62 11.38
N CYS A 418 -17.42 -2.24 11.43
CA CYS A 418 -17.57 -3.58 11.97
C CYS A 418 -16.71 -4.58 11.19
N LEU A 419 -16.67 -4.47 9.87
CA LEU A 419 -15.79 -5.33 9.06
C LEU A 419 -14.30 -5.12 9.39
N CYS A 420 -13.83 -3.86 9.51
CA CYS A 420 -12.43 -3.58 9.86
C CYS A 420 -12.07 -4.05 11.28
N ILE A 421 -12.96 -3.84 12.26
CA ILE A 421 -12.77 -4.29 13.64
C ILE A 421 -12.73 -5.82 13.70
N SER A 422 -13.66 -6.49 13.02
CA SER A 422 -13.64 -7.94 12.92
C SER A 422 -12.33 -8.41 12.29
N HIS A 423 -11.92 -7.82 11.17
CA HIS A 423 -10.67 -8.18 10.49
C HIS A 423 -9.44 -8.01 11.38
N LEU A 424 -9.38 -6.93 12.17
CA LEU A 424 -8.34 -6.71 13.17
C LEU A 424 -8.33 -7.81 14.24
N ILE A 425 -9.51 -8.18 14.77
CA ILE A 425 -9.65 -9.25 15.77
C ILE A 425 -9.19 -10.59 15.19
N GLY A 426 -9.59 -10.93 13.96
CA GLY A 426 -9.19 -12.16 13.29
C GLY A 426 -7.69 -12.27 13.07
N TRP A 427 -7.06 -11.21 12.54
CA TRP A 427 -5.62 -11.19 12.36
C TRP A 427 -4.86 -11.24 13.68
N THR A 428 -5.39 -10.61 14.73
CA THR A 428 -4.80 -10.69 16.08
C THR A 428 -4.85 -12.12 16.62
N ALA A 429 -5.99 -12.82 16.49
CA ALA A 429 -6.13 -14.22 16.91
C ALA A 429 -5.26 -15.16 16.07
N PHE A 430 -5.22 -14.96 14.75
CA PHE A 430 -4.46 -15.81 13.85
C PHE A 430 -2.94 -15.65 14.04
N LEU A 431 -2.44 -14.42 14.09
CA LEU A 431 -1.01 -14.14 14.26
C LEU A 431 -0.49 -14.53 15.65
N SER A 432 -1.29 -14.36 16.70
CA SER A 432 -0.89 -14.78 18.05
C SER A 432 -0.61 -16.28 18.11
N ASN A 433 -1.50 -17.09 17.54
CA ASN A 433 -1.28 -18.53 17.44
C ASN A 433 -0.10 -18.86 16.51
N MET A 434 -0.04 -18.28 15.30
CA MET A 434 0.99 -18.63 14.30
C MET A 434 2.43 -18.33 14.77
N LEU A 435 2.66 -17.23 15.49
CA LEU A 435 4.01 -16.82 15.90
C LEU A 435 4.63 -17.73 16.97
N PHE A 436 3.81 -18.30 17.85
CA PHE A 436 4.27 -19.14 18.97
C PHE A 436 3.90 -20.63 18.79
N PHE A 437 3.32 -21.00 17.66
CA PHE A 437 2.83 -22.37 17.45
C PHE A 437 3.95 -23.42 17.50
N THR A 438 5.09 -23.16 16.88
CA THR A 438 6.25 -24.06 16.91
C THR A 438 6.82 -24.19 18.32
N ASP A 439 6.85 -23.09 19.07
CA ASP A 439 7.29 -23.06 20.46
C ASP A 439 6.32 -23.80 21.39
N PHE A 440 5.01 -23.66 21.15
CA PHE A 440 3.97 -24.44 21.82
C PHE A 440 4.13 -25.94 21.55
N MET A 441 4.42 -26.33 20.30
CA MET A 441 4.65 -27.74 19.95
C MET A 441 5.89 -28.28 20.69
N GLY A 442 6.99 -27.53 20.72
CA GLY A 442 8.22 -27.89 21.45
C GLY A 442 8.03 -28.04 22.96
N GLN A 443 7.48 -27.00 23.61
CA GLN A 443 7.40 -26.94 25.07
C GLN A 443 6.23 -27.70 25.67
N ILE A 444 5.04 -27.62 25.06
CA ILE A 444 3.81 -28.11 25.69
C ILE A 444 3.45 -29.49 25.18
N VAL A 445 3.56 -29.73 23.87
CA VAL A 445 3.16 -31.02 23.28
C VAL A 445 4.26 -32.06 23.43
N TYR A 446 5.52 -31.66 23.24
CA TYR A 446 6.68 -32.54 23.36
C TYR A 446 7.39 -32.48 24.72
N HIS A 447 7.03 -31.53 25.59
CA HIS A 447 7.65 -31.34 26.91
C HIS A 447 9.17 -31.09 26.87
N GLY A 448 9.67 -30.39 25.85
CA GLY A 448 11.07 -29.98 25.75
C GLY A 448 11.35 -28.61 26.38
N ASP A 449 12.61 -28.36 26.74
CA ASP A 449 13.06 -27.08 27.28
C ASP A 449 13.92 -26.31 26.24
N PRO A 450 13.50 -25.11 25.79
CA PRO A 450 14.29 -24.27 24.89
C PRO A 450 15.57 -23.72 25.53
N TYR A 451 15.63 -23.63 26.87
CA TYR A 451 16.79 -23.12 27.60
C TYR A 451 17.74 -24.22 28.08
N GLY A 452 17.40 -25.49 27.80
CA GLY A 452 18.26 -26.63 28.08
C GLY A 452 19.60 -26.52 27.33
N ALA A 453 20.65 -27.13 27.88
CA ALA A 453 21.94 -27.19 27.19
C ALA A 453 21.78 -27.83 25.80
N HIS A 454 22.46 -27.33 24.77
CA HIS A 454 22.28 -27.79 23.39
C HIS A 454 22.50 -29.30 23.16
N ASN A 455 23.25 -29.97 24.05
CA ASN A 455 23.48 -31.42 24.00
C ASN A 455 22.58 -32.22 24.96
N SER A 456 21.61 -31.57 25.61
CA SER A 456 20.68 -32.23 26.53
C SER A 456 19.54 -32.92 25.77
N THR A 457 19.00 -33.98 26.35
CA THR A 457 17.82 -34.66 25.82
C THR A 457 16.60 -33.73 25.77
N GLU A 458 16.48 -32.81 26.72
CA GLU A 458 15.36 -31.85 26.80
C GLU A 458 15.37 -30.85 25.63
N PHE A 459 16.54 -30.35 25.24
CA PHE A 459 16.69 -29.47 24.07
C PHE A 459 16.43 -30.20 22.75
N LEU A 460 16.89 -31.45 22.62
CA LEU A 460 16.62 -32.27 21.42
C LEU A 460 15.12 -32.59 21.28
N ILE A 461 14.43 -32.87 22.39
CA ILE A 461 12.98 -33.07 22.41
C ILE A 461 12.25 -31.79 22.00
N TYR A 462 12.71 -30.62 22.47
CA TYR A 462 12.19 -29.32 22.05
C TYR A 462 12.36 -29.12 20.54
N GLN A 463 13.57 -29.34 20.01
CA GLN A 463 13.88 -29.22 18.59
C GLN A 463 13.00 -30.14 17.75
N ARG A 464 12.79 -31.39 18.20
CA ARG A 464 11.88 -32.33 17.53
C ARG A 464 10.43 -31.83 17.51
N GLY A 465 9.98 -31.20 18.59
CA GLY A 465 8.67 -30.56 18.64
C GLY A 465 8.56 -29.37 17.68
N VAL A 466 9.61 -28.56 17.55
CA VAL A 466 9.67 -27.46 16.57
C VAL A 466 9.56 -27.98 15.13
N GLU A 467 10.30 -29.03 14.77
CA GLU A 467 10.22 -29.69 13.45
C GLU A 467 8.80 -30.19 13.13
N VAL A 468 8.15 -30.86 14.09
CA VAL A 468 6.78 -31.34 13.94
C VAL A 468 5.78 -30.18 13.90
N GLY A 469 6.08 -29.07 14.59
CA GLY A 469 5.35 -27.81 14.46
C GLY A 469 5.41 -27.25 13.03
N CYS A 470 6.58 -27.27 12.39
CA CYS A 470 6.75 -26.89 10.99
C CYS A 470 5.94 -27.80 10.04
N TRP A 471 5.85 -29.11 10.30
CA TRP A 471 4.93 -30.01 9.58
C TRP A 471 3.47 -29.58 9.73
N GLY A 472 3.04 -29.19 10.93
CA GLY A 472 1.70 -28.64 11.17
C GLY A 472 1.42 -27.35 10.37
N LEU A 473 2.38 -26.43 10.31
CA LEU A 473 2.26 -25.18 9.54
C LEU A 473 2.26 -25.41 8.02
N CYS A 474 2.96 -26.46 7.56
CA CYS A 474 2.89 -26.93 6.19
C CYS A 474 1.47 -27.42 5.84
N ILE A 475 0.87 -28.26 6.70
CA ILE A 475 -0.53 -28.72 6.55
C ILE A 475 -1.50 -27.53 6.48
N ASN A 476 -1.34 -26.55 7.38
CA ASN A 476 -2.11 -25.31 7.38
C ASN A 476 -2.03 -24.58 6.01
N SER A 477 -0.83 -24.43 5.46
CA SER A 477 -0.61 -23.69 4.20
C SER A 477 -1.19 -24.43 2.99
N MET A 478 -1.01 -25.75 2.92
CA MET A 478 -1.62 -26.60 1.89
C MET A 478 -3.15 -26.54 1.96
N PHE A 479 -3.72 -26.67 3.16
CA PHE A 479 -5.16 -26.66 3.33
C PHE A 479 -5.77 -25.28 3.06
N SER A 480 -5.10 -24.19 3.43
CA SER A 480 -5.50 -22.81 3.10
C SER A 480 -5.63 -22.60 1.59
N SER A 481 -4.66 -23.12 0.84
CA SER A 481 -4.61 -23.06 -0.62
C SER A 481 -5.78 -23.83 -1.25
N LEU A 482 -6.03 -25.07 -0.81
CA LEU A 482 -7.16 -25.89 -1.27
C LEU A 482 -8.51 -25.25 -0.90
N TYR A 483 -8.64 -24.82 0.35
CA TYR A 483 -9.87 -24.21 0.85
C TYR A 483 -10.23 -22.93 0.08
N SER A 484 -9.26 -22.12 -0.32
CA SER A 484 -9.51 -20.89 -1.12
C SER A 484 -10.26 -21.19 -2.42
N TYR A 485 -10.02 -22.36 -3.03
CA TYR A 485 -10.77 -22.81 -4.20
C TYR A 485 -12.17 -23.31 -3.82
N PHE A 486 -12.26 -24.13 -2.76
CA PHE A 486 -13.55 -24.64 -2.26
C PHE A 486 -14.49 -23.54 -1.79
N GLN A 487 -13.99 -22.41 -1.30
CA GLN A 487 -14.80 -21.25 -0.92
C GLN A 487 -15.78 -20.85 -2.02
N LYS A 488 -15.42 -20.95 -3.31
CA LYS A 488 -16.32 -20.64 -4.44
C LYS A 488 -17.57 -21.51 -4.48
N VAL A 489 -17.42 -22.78 -4.09
CA VAL A 489 -18.52 -23.75 -4.03
C VAL A 489 -19.36 -23.55 -2.77
N LEU A 490 -18.73 -23.13 -1.66
CA LEU A 490 -19.42 -22.90 -0.39
C LEU A 490 -20.19 -21.56 -0.34
N VAL A 491 -19.73 -20.53 -1.06
CA VAL A 491 -20.36 -19.19 -1.06
C VAL A 491 -21.86 -19.25 -1.41
N PRO A 492 -22.31 -19.97 -2.46
CA PRO A 492 -23.75 -20.11 -2.76
C PRO A 492 -24.57 -20.83 -1.68
N CYS A 493 -23.96 -21.74 -0.90
CA CYS A 493 -24.67 -22.54 0.09
C CYS A 493 -24.80 -21.83 1.45
N ILE A 494 -23.73 -21.15 1.89
CA ILE A 494 -23.59 -20.63 3.27
C ILE A 494 -23.57 -19.09 3.29
N GLY A 495 -23.40 -18.45 2.13
CA GLY A 495 -23.23 -17.00 2.01
C GLY A 495 -21.85 -16.52 2.50
N LEU A 496 -21.48 -15.29 2.11
CA LEU A 496 -20.19 -14.67 2.49
C LEU A 496 -20.08 -14.45 4.01
N LYS A 497 -21.16 -14.02 4.65
CA LYS A 497 -21.20 -13.84 6.12
C LYS A 497 -21.06 -15.17 6.85
N GLY A 498 -21.76 -16.22 6.40
CA GLY A 498 -21.70 -17.54 6.99
C GLY A 498 -20.31 -18.16 6.85
N LEU A 499 -19.67 -18.00 5.70
CA LEU A 499 -18.28 -18.42 5.48
C LEU A 499 -17.31 -17.71 6.44
N TYR A 500 -17.50 -16.39 6.64
CA TYR A 500 -16.70 -15.61 7.58
C TYR A 500 -16.90 -16.09 9.02
N PHE A 501 -18.14 -16.32 9.44
CA PHE A 501 -18.48 -16.86 10.76
C PHE A 501 -17.86 -18.26 11.00
N MET A 502 -18.01 -19.16 10.04
CA MET A 502 -17.48 -20.52 10.14
C MET A 502 -15.96 -20.54 10.28
N GLY A 503 -15.24 -19.64 9.60
CA GLY A 503 -13.79 -19.52 9.74
C GLY A 503 -13.36 -19.20 11.18
N TYR A 504 -14.02 -18.23 11.83
CA TYR A 504 -13.71 -17.88 13.22
C TYR A 504 -14.11 -18.98 14.20
N LEU A 505 -15.28 -19.59 14.00
CA LEU A 505 -15.76 -20.66 14.87
C LEU A 505 -14.84 -21.87 14.83
N LEU A 506 -14.51 -22.37 13.64
CA LEU A 506 -13.65 -23.54 13.47
C LEU A 506 -12.25 -23.30 14.03
N PHE A 507 -11.69 -22.11 13.81
CA PHE A 507 -10.39 -21.74 14.37
C PHE A 507 -10.41 -21.63 15.89
N GLY A 508 -11.42 -20.99 16.46
CA GLY A 508 -11.57 -20.83 17.91
C GLY A 508 -11.75 -22.17 18.62
N LEU A 509 -12.59 -23.06 18.06
CA LEU A 509 -12.77 -24.41 18.59
C LEU A 509 -11.51 -25.27 18.43
N GLY A 510 -10.84 -25.19 17.28
CA GLY A 510 -9.60 -25.94 17.01
C GLY A 510 -8.45 -25.54 17.93
N THR A 511 -8.19 -24.24 18.07
CA THR A 511 -7.17 -23.72 19.00
C THR A 511 -7.54 -24.02 20.45
N GLY A 512 -8.82 -23.87 20.84
CA GLY A 512 -9.29 -24.22 22.18
C GLY A 512 -9.10 -25.70 22.51
N PHE A 513 -9.38 -26.59 21.54
CA PHE A 513 -9.17 -28.03 21.69
C PHE A 513 -7.70 -28.36 21.92
N ILE A 514 -6.79 -27.77 21.11
CA ILE A 514 -5.34 -27.96 21.25
C ILE A 514 -4.85 -27.47 22.62
N GLY A 515 -5.36 -26.34 23.10
CA GLY A 515 -4.99 -25.79 24.40
C GLY A 515 -5.43 -26.66 25.58
N LEU A 516 -6.56 -27.37 25.46
CA LEU A 516 -7.08 -28.27 26.50
C LEU A 516 -6.47 -29.67 26.45
N PHE A 517 -6.20 -30.17 25.24
CA PHE A 517 -5.70 -31.52 25.00
C PHE A 517 -4.46 -31.47 24.10
N PRO A 518 -3.28 -31.11 24.65
CA PRO A 518 -2.05 -31.01 23.90
C PRO A 518 -1.54 -32.42 23.54
N ASN A 519 -1.97 -32.91 22.38
CA ASN A 519 -1.53 -34.18 21.80
C ASN A 519 -1.03 -33.94 20.37
N VAL A 520 0.09 -34.59 19.99
CA VAL A 520 0.72 -34.45 18.67
C VAL A 520 -0.27 -34.67 17.53
N TYR A 521 -0.97 -35.80 17.52
CA TYR A 521 -1.86 -36.16 16.40
C TYR A 521 -3.07 -35.24 16.30
N SER A 522 -3.64 -34.88 17.45
CA SER A 522 -4.75 -33.94 17.50
C SER A 522 -4.33 -32.54 17.02
N THR A 523 -3.16 -32.07 17.48
CA THR A 523 -2.64 -30.75 17.12
C THR A 523 -2.37 -30.65 15.62
N LEU A 524 -1.75 -31.67 15.02
CA LEU A 524 -1.52 -31.73 13.57
C LEU A 524 -2.83 -31.76 12.77
N ALA A 525 -3.83 -32.53 13.22
CA ALA A 525 -5.13 -32.57 12.56
C ALA A 525 -5.84 -31.20 12.61
N MET A 526 -5.79 -30.53 13.77
CA MET A 526 -6.39 -29.21 13.97
C MET A 526 -5.67 -28.09 13.20
N CYS A 527 -4.42 -28.28 12.74
CA CYS A 527 -3.74 -27.33 11.84
C CYS A 527 -4.49 -27.12 10.51
N THR A 528 -5.32 -28.08 10.08
CA THR A 528 -6.20 -27.87 8.91
C THR A 528 -7.19 -26.73 9.13
N LEU A 529 -7.70 -26.56 10.36
CA LEU A 529 -8.62 -25.48 10.73
C LEU A 529 -7.93 -24.11 10.75
N PHE A 530 -6.61 -24.08 10.98
CA PHE A 530 -5.82 -22.86 10.83
C PHE A 530 -5.81 -22.42 9.36
N GLY A 531 -5.74 -23.38 8.44
CA GLY A 531 -5.77 -23.10 7.00
C GLY A 531 -7.10 -22.51 6.56
N VAL A 532 -8.21 -23.00 7.13
CA VAL A 532 -9.55 -22.42 6.93
C VAL A 532 -9.59 -20.95 7.34
N MET A 533 -9.05 -20.62 8.51
CA MET A 533 -9.01 -19.25 9.02
C MET A 533 -8.15 -18.34 8.15
N SER A 534 -6.92 -18.78 7.84
CA SER A 534 -5.98 -18.05 6.97
C SER A 534 -6.64 -17.66 5.65
N SER A 535 -7.17 -18.66 4.95
CA SER A 535 -7.86 -18.48 3.68
C SER A 535 -9.09 -17.56 3.80
N THR A 536 -9.87 -17.70 4.88
CA THR A 536 -11.04 -16.84 5.14
C THR A 536 -10.66 -15.39 5.36
N LEU A 537 -9.60 -15.11 6.12
CA LEU A 537 -9.12 -13.75 6.37
C LEU A 537 -8.59 -13.09 5.10
N TYR A 538 -7.92 -13.83 4.21
CA TYR A 538 -7.38 -13.27 2.97
C TYR A 538 -8.41 -13.03 1.87
N THR A 539 -9.53 -13.75 1.83
CA THR A 539 -10.49 -13.67 0.71
C THR A 539 -11.80 -12.97 1.08
N VAL A 540 -12.42 -13.36 2.20
CA VAL A 540 -13.83 -13.02 2.49
C VAL A 540 -14.04 -11.52 2.79
N PRO A 541 -13.22 -10.85 3.63
CA PRO A 541 -13.35 -9.42 3.91
C PRO A 541 -13.22 -8.54 2.66
N PHE A 542 -12.31 -8.87 1.75
CA PHE A 542 -12.11 -8.10 0.52
C PHE A 542 -13.31 -8.26 -0.43
N THR A 543 -13.87 -9.47 -0.52
CA THR A 543 -15.10 -9.73 -1.28
C THR A 543 -16.31 -9.02 -0.68
N LEU A 544 -16.46 -9.02 0.65
CA LEU A 544 -17.52 -8.28 1.37
C LEU A 544 -17.46 -6.78 1.09
N ILE A 545 -16.27 -6.16 1.10
CA ILE A 545 -16.11 -4.74 0.74
C ILE A 545 -16.60 -4.50 -0.69
N ALA A 546 -16.22 -5.34 -1.64
CA ALA A 546 -16.63 -5.19 -3.04
C ALA A 546 -18.16 -5.28 -3.20
N VAL A 547 -18.79 -6.21 -2.50
CA VAL A 547 -20.24 -6.40 -2.52
C VAL A 547 -20.98 -5.23 -1.86
N TYR A 548 -20.54 -4.76 -0.69
CA TYR A 548 -21.14 -3.59 -0.03
C TYR A 548 -21.09 -2.34 -0.91
N HIS A 549 -19.98 -2.13 -1.62
CA HIS A 549 -19.86 -1.02 -2.58
C HIS A 549 -20.84 -1.15 -3.75
N HIS A 550 -21.03 -2.37 -4.28
CA HIS A 550 -21.97 -2.63 -5.37
C HIS A 550 -23.43 -2.41 -4.94
N GLU A 551 -23.81 -2.83 -3.74
CA GLU A 551 -25.15 -2.59 -3.18
C GLU A 551 -25.42 -1.10 -2.93
N GLU A 552 -24.46 -0.36 -2.37
CA GLU A 552 -24.62 1.10 -2.19
C GLU A 552 -24.78 1.81 -3.53
N GLN A 553 -24.06 1.41 -4.58
CA GLN A 553 -24.25 1.96 -5.92
C GLN A 553 -25.64 1.66 -6.47
N LYS A 554 -26.14 0.43 -6.28
CA LYS A 554 -27.48 0.03 -6.73
C LYS A 554 -28.59 0.75 -5.98
N GLN A 555 -28.48 0.93 -4.66
CA GLN A 555 -29.44 1.66 -3.85
C GLN A 555 -29.49 3.16 -4.21
N ARG A 556 -28.34 3.77 -4.49
CA ARG A 556 -28.27 5.16 -4.97
C ARG A 556 -28.88 5.33 -6.38
N ALA A 557 -28.81 4.31 -7.22
CA ALA A 557 -29.45 4.34 -8.54
C ALA A 557 -30.99 4.21 -8.47
N LEU A 558 -31.53 3.60 -7.42
CA LEU A 558 -32.98 3.36 -7.22
C LEU A 558 -33.67 4.46 -6.39
N GLY A 559 -32.98 5.06 -5.42
CA GLY A 559 -33.51 6.13 -4.58
C GLY A 559 -32.83 7.46 -4.91
N GLY A 560 -33.53 8.36 -5.62
CA GLY A 560 -33.03 9.69 -5.99
C GLY A 560 -32.80 10.65 -4.82
N GLY A 561 -31.95 10.28 -3.86
CA GLY A 561 -31.52 11.09 -2.72
C GLY A 561 -30.30 11.96 -3.02
N PRO A 562 -30.05 13.01 -2.21
CA PRO A 562 -29.03 14.03 -2.48
C PRO A 562 -27.60 13.47 -2.46
N ASP A 563 -26.74 14.03 -3.33
CA ASP A 563 -25.33 13.73 -3.55
C ASP A 563 -24.47 13.79 -2.26
N GLY A 564 -24.47 12.71 -1.49
CA GLY A 564 -23.47 12.44 -0.46
C GLY A 564 -22.20 11.84 -1.08
N SER A 565 -21.03 12.37 -0.73
CA SER A 565 -19.73 12.01 -1.33
C SER A 565 -19.56 10.50 -1.51
N SER A 566 -19.25 10.06 -2.74
CA SER A 566 -18.90 8.67 -3.01
C SER A 566 -17.58 8.33 -2.32
N ARG A 567 -17.60 7.30 -1.49
CA ARG A 567 -16.43 6.79 -0.77
C ARG A 567 -15.68 5.83 -1.69
N GLY A 568 -14.38 6.02 -1.87
CA GLY A 568 -13.58 5.25 -2.82
C GLY A 568 -13.20 3.85 -2.29
N GLN A 569 -13.53 2.80 -3.04
CA GLN A 569 -13.18 1.40 -2.75
C GLN A 569 -11.70 1.18 -2.39
N GLY A 570 -10.78 1.93 -3.02
CA GLY A 570 -9.35 1.84 -2.74
C GLY A 570 -8.95 2.32 -1.34
N LEU A 571 -9.64 3.32 -0.78
CA LEU A 571 -9.40 3.80 0.59
C LEU A 571 -9.80 2.74 1.62
N ASP A 572 -10.89 2.03 1.33
CA ASP A 572 -11.45 1.02 2.23
C ASP A 572 -10.63 -0.27 2.20
N CYS A 573 -10.15 -0.65 1.01
CA CYS A 573 -9.19 -1.74 0.84
C CYS A 573 -7.87 -1.43 1.55
N ALA A 574 -7.32 -0.23 1.37
CA ALA A 574 -6.08 0.19 2.05
C ALA A 574 -6.24 0.22 3.57
N ALA A 575 -7.39 0.69 4.08
CA ALA A 575 -7.68 0.67 5.50
C ALA A 575 -7.82 -0.75 6.04
N LEU A 576 -8.43 -1.67 5.29
CA LEU A 576 -8.53 -3.09 5.64
C LEU A 576 -7.14 -3.74 5.71
N THR A 577 -6.29 -3.53 4.70
CA THR A 577 -4.89 -4.01 4.70
C THR A 577 -4.09 -3.44 5.86
N SER A 578 -4.32 -2.17 6.22
CA SER A 578 -3.66 -1.54 7.36
C SER A 578 -4.04 -2.17 8.71
N MET A 579 -5.18 -2.88 8.81
CA MET A 579 -5.54 -3.61 10.03
C MET A 579 -4.61 -4.81 10.28
N VAL A 580 -4.06 -5.41 9.23
CA VAL A 580 -3.08 -6.52 9.35
C VAL A 580 -1.82 -6.03 10.06
N GLN A 581 -1.29 -4.89 9.59
CA GLN A 581 -0.12 -4.25 10.21
C GLN A 581 -0.40 -3.82 11.66
N LEU A 582 -1.60 -3.31 11.93
CA LEU A 582 -2.00 -2.98 13.30
C LEU A 582 -2.06 -4.23 14.19
N ALA A 583 -2.57 -5.36 13.68
CA ALA A 583 -2.57 -6.63 14.40
C ALA A 583 -1.14 -7.12 14.70
N GLN A 584 -0.22 -7.05 13.73
CA GLN A 584 1.19 -7.39 13.93
C GLN A 584 1.82 -6.55 15.06
N ILE A 585 1.56 -5.24 15.10
CA ILE A 585 2.06 -4.36 16.16
C ILE A 585 1.47 -4.74 17.53
N LEU A 586 0.15 -5.01 17.59
CA LEU A 586 -0.51 -5.40 18.84
C LEU A 586 0.03 -6.71 19.39
N VAL A 587 0.19 -7.72 18.52
CA VAL A 587 0.72 -9.03 18.90
C VAL A 587 2.20 -8.92 19.29
N GLY A 588 3.01 -8.24 18.48
CA GLY A 588 4.45 -8.07 18.75
C GLY A 588 4.73 -7.31 20.04
N GLY A 589 3.92 -6.31 20.40
CA GLY A 589 4.09 -5.55 21.65
C GLY A 589 3.45 -6.19 22.88
N GLY A 590 2.38 -6.96 22.71
CA GLY A 590 1.56 -7.46 23.82
C GLY A 590 1.82 -8.91 24.23
N LEU A 591 2.12 -9.79 23.27
CA LEU A 591 2.07 -11.24 23.50
C LEU A 591 3.26 -11.73 24.34
N GLY A 592 4.44 -11.14 24.18
CA GLY A 592 5.61 -11.47 25.00
C GLY A 592 5.43 -11.14 26.49
N LEU A 593 4.77 -10.02 26.81
CA LEU A 593 4.40 -9.68 28.18
C LEU A 593 3.42 -10.70 28.76
N LEU A 594 2.45 -11.12 27.94
CA LEU A 594 1.41 -12.05 28.33
C LEU A 594 1.99 -13.44 28.67
N VAL A 595 2.91 -13.95 27.83
CA VAL A 595 3.64 -15.20 28.09
C VAL A 595 4.46 -15.10 29.37
N ASN A 596 5.19 -14.00 29.57
CA ASN A 596 6.00 -13.80 30.77
C ASN A 596 5.16 -13.74 32.05
N THR A 597 3.97 -13.12 32.01
CA THR A 597 3.07 -13.06 33.17
C THR A 597 2.40 -14.40 33.50
N ALA A 598 2.09 -15.20 32.48
CA ALA A 598 1.44 -16.49 32.66
C ALA A 598 2.42 -17.61 32.98
N GLY A 599 3.72 -17.42 32.68
CA GLY A 599 4.77 -18.42 32.87
C GLY A 599 4.66 -19.63 31.95
N SER A 600 3.81 -19.59 30.91
CA SER A 600 3.60 -20.72 30.00
C SER A 600 3.13 -20.23 28.64
N VAL A 601 3.57 -20.91 27.57
CA VAL A 601 3.18 -20.63 26.18
C VAL A 601 1.74 -21.07 25.87
N VAL A 602 1.14 -21.94 26.69
CA VAL A 602 -0.28 -22.39 26.53
C VAL A 602 -1.24 -21.21 26.49
N VAL A 603 -0.94 -20.16 27.26
CA VAL A 603 -1.76 -18.95 27.33
C VAL A 603 -1.96 -18.31 25.95
N VAL A 604 -1.00 -18.44 25.04
CA VAL A 604 -1.08 -17.89 23.68
C VAL A 604 -2.17 -18.57 22.88
N VAL A 605 -2.25 -19.90 22.96
CA VAL A 605 -3.26 -20.68 22.23
C VAL A 605 -4.66 -20.43 22.81
N ILE A 606 -4.77 -20.36 24.14
CA ILE A 606 -6.05 -20.07 24.82
C ILE A 606 -6.53 -18.64 24.49
N THR A 607 -5.62 -17.66 24.52
CA THR A 607 -5.98 -16.27 24.18
C THR A 607 -6.36 -16.14 22.70
N ALA A 608 -5.65 -16.81 21.79
CA ALA A 608 -6.03 -16.89 20.38
C ALA A 608 -7.44 -17.48 20.19
N SER A 609 -7.77 -18.57 20.91
CA SER A 609 -9.09 -19.17 20.90
C SER A 609 -10.17 -18.21 21.41
N ALA A 610 -9.94 -17.56 22.55
CA ALA A 610 -10.88 -16.61 23.13
C ALA A 610 -11.12 -15.41 22.19
N VAL A 611 -10.06 -14.82 21.62
CA VAL A 611 -10.16 -13.70 20.68
C VAL A 611 -10.90 -14.12 19.40
N ALA A 612 -10.67 -15.34 18.91
CA ALA A 612 -11.39 -15.87 17.75
C ALA A 612 -12.88 -16.12 18.03
N LEU A 613 -13.23 -16.66 19.20
CA LEU A 613 -14.64 -16.85 19.59
C LEU A 613 -15.36 -15.51 19.81
N ILE A 614 -14.68 -14.51 20.38
CA ILE A 614 -15.19 -13.13 20.45
C ILE A 614 -15.41 -12.58 19.04
N GLY A 615 -14.45 -12.80 18.13
CA GLY A 615 -14.58 -12.44 16.71
C GLY A 615 -15.77 -13.13 16.04
N CYS A 616 -16.02 -14.40 16.36
CA CYS A 616 -17.15 -15.18 15.88
C CYS A 616 -18.49 -14.55 16.29
N CYS A 617 -18.67 -14.26 17.58
CA CYS A 617 -19.85 -13.55 18.08
C CYS A 617 -19.99 -12.16 17.45
N PHE A 618 -18.88 -11.45 17.27
CA PHE A 618 -18.88 -10.13 16.65
C PHE A 618 -19.32 -10.18 15.18
N VAL A 619 -18.85 -11.17 14.41
CA VAL A 619 -19.30 -11.39 13.03
C VAL A 619 -20.79 -11.71 12.95
N ALA A 620 -21.28 -12.58 13.85
CA ALA A 620 -22.69 -12.93 13.90
C ALA A 620 -23.59 -11.70 14.12
N LEU A 621 -23.23 -10.84 15.07
CA LEU A 621 -24.04 -9.70 15.52
C LEU A 621 -23.91 -8.46 14.62
N PHE A 622 -22.72 -8.16 14.10
CA PHE A 622 -22.41 -6.84 13.53
C PHE A 622 -22.10 -6.84 12.03
N VAL A 623 -21.82 -7.98 11.41
CA VAL A 623 -21.61 -8.06 9.95
C VAL A 623 -22.97 -8.16 9.27
N ARG A 624 -23.21 -7.26 8.30
CA ARG A 624 -24.49 -7.16 7.59
C ARG A 624 -24.68 -8.38 6.69
N TYR A 625 -25.89 -8.94 6.68
CA TYR A 625 -26.30 -9.96 5.72
C TYR A 625 -26.31 -9.34 4.32
N VAL A 626 -25.69 -10.02 3.37
CA VAL A 626 -25.82 -9.71 1.96
C VAL A 626 -26.45 -10.96 1.34
N ASP A 627 -27.67 -10.81 0.84
CA ASP A 627 -28.40 -11.86 0.12
C ASP A 627 -28.07 -11.81 -1.37
#